data_AF-A0A1L3FA32-F1
#
_entry.id   AF-A0A1L3FA32-F1
#
_cell.length_a   1.000
_cell.length_b   1.000
_cell.length_c   1.000
_cell.angle_alpha   90.00
_cell.angle_beta   90.00
_cell.angle_gamma   90.00
#
_symmetry.space_group_name_H-M   'P 1'
#
loop_
_entity.id
_entity.type
_entity.pdbx_description
1 polymer ?
#
loop_
_entity_poly.entity_id
_entity_poly.type
_entity_poly.pdbx_seq_one_letter_code
_entity_poly.pdbx_strand_id
1 'polypeptide(L)' 'MTDREIQKAIRERLTVPLWPHAGRALNLKRGATYAAAAAGKIPTLNVSRKKDVPCSWLRNKLGLKQPT' A
#
# COMPACT_ATOMS: atom_id res chain seq x y z
N MET A 1 -1.97 13.54 7.00
CA MET A 1 -0.98 12.56 6.52
C MET A 1 -0.34 13.08 5.25
N THR A 2 0.94 13.39 5.34
CA THR A 2 1.78 13.89 4.25
C THR A 2 2.38 12.75 3.46
N ASP A 3 2.86 13.02 2.24
CA ASP A 3 3.48 12.00 1.40
C ASP A 3 4.79 11.46 2.02
N ARG A 4 5.49 12.30 2.80
CA ARG A 4 6.68 11.88 3.56
C ARG A 4 6.34 10.82 4.61
N GLU A 5 5.22 10.96 5.33
CA GLU A 5 4.77 9.97 6.31
C GLU A 5 4.38 8.65 5.65
N ILE A 6 3.76 8.71 4.47
CA ILE A 6 3.42 7.52 3.66
C ILE A 6 4.69 6.79 3.24
N GLN A 7 5.67 7.52 2.70
CA GLN A 7 6.94 6.93 2.28
C GLN A 7 7.69 6.30 3.45
N LYS A 8 7.74 6.99 4.60
CA LYS A 8 8.33 6.45 5.83
C LYS A 8 7.65 5.15 6.26
N ALA A 9 6.32 5.14 6.31
CA ALA A 9 5.53 3.96 6.67
C ALA A 9 5.78 2.78 5.71
N ILE A 10 5.86 3.02 4.41
CA ILE A 10 6.15 1.98 3.41
C ILE A 10 7.55 1.41 3.60
N ARG A 11 8.54 2.22 3.97
CA ARG A 11 9.93 1.78 4.19
C ARG A 11 10.14 1.02 5.50
N GLU A 12 9.43 1.38 6.56
CA GLU A 12 9.69 0.85 7.91
C GLU A 12 8.75 -0.30 8.31
N ARG A 13 7.52 -0.34 7.78
CA ARG A 13 6.50 -1.33 8.20
C ARG A 13 6.47 -2.55 7.28
N LEU A 14 5.94 -3.66 7.79
CA LEU A 14 5.67 -4.86 7.01
C LEU A 14 4.43 -4.72 6.12
N THR A 15 3.40 -4.06 6.64
CA THR A 15 2.13 -3.81 5.94
C THR A 15 1.66 -2.38 6.19
N VAL A 16 0.84 -1.88 5.26
CA VAL A 16 0.14 -0.60 5.40
C VAL A 16 -1.33 -0.74 5.00
N PRO A 17 -2.25 0.05 5.58
CA PRO A 17 -3.64 0.07 5.15
C PRO A 17 -3.78 0.36 3.66
N LEU A 18 -4.69 -0.37 2.98
CA LEU A 18 -5.00 -0.17 1.56
C LEU A 18 -5.31 1.31 1.25
N TRP A 19 -6.09 1.96 2.11
CA TRP A 19 -6.34 3.39 2.05
C TRP A 19 -6.05 4.03 3.43
N PRO A 20 -5.38 5.20 3.49
CA PRO A 20 -4.90 6.02 2.38
C PRO A 20 -3.48 5.69 1.89
N HIS A 21 -2.72 4.84 2.57
CA HIS A 21 -1.28 4.65 2.31
C HIS A 21 -0.98 4.09 0.92
N ALA A 22 -1.48 2.89 0.61
CA ALA A 22 -1.19 2.24 -0.66
C ALA A 22 -1.81 3.02 -1.84
N GLY A 23 -3.06 3.47 -1.71
CA GLY A 23 -3.73 4.26 -2.74
C GLY A 23 -2.99 5.54 -3.12
N ARG A 24 -2.57 6.36 -2.14
CA ARG A 24 -1.81 7.58 -2.41
C ARG A 24 -0.42 7.29 -2.98
N ALA A 25 0.26 6.27 -2.47
CA ALA A 25 1.58 5.87 -2.99
C ALA A 25 1.52 5.43 -4.46
N LEU A 26 0.41 4.82 -4.89
CA LEU A 26 0.16 4.42 -6.27
C LEU A 26 -0.51 5.51 -7.12
N ASN A 27 -0.66 6.74 -6.58
CA ASN A 27 -1.36 7.86 -7.22
C ASN A 27 -2.80 7.52 -7.65
N LEU A 28 -3.51 6.71 -6.86
CA LEU A 28 -4.90 6.31 -7.11
C LEU A 28 -5.87 7.07 -6.20
N LYS A 29 -7.07 7.35 -6.73
CA LYS A 29 -8.20 7.82 -5.93
C LYS A 29 -8.73 6.67 -5.05
N ARG A 30 -9.45 7.00 -3.97
CA ARG A 30 -10.01 6.02 -3.02
C ARG A 30 -10.80 4.90 -3.71
N GLY A 31 -11.78 5.27 -4.55
CA GLY A 31 -12.61 4.29 -5.27
C GLY A 31 -11.79 3.37 -6.17
N ALA A 32 -10.88 3.93 -6.96
CA ALA A 32 -9.98 3.18 -7.84
C ALA A 32 -9.08 2.22 -7.06
N THR A 33 -8.63 2.61 -5.86
CA THR A 33 -7.80 1.77 -4.98
C THR A 33 -8.57 0.53 -4.52
N TYR A 34 -9.81 0.71 -4.04
CA TYR A 34 -10.65 -0.42 -3.62
C TYR A 34 -11.05 -1.31 -4.79
N ALA A 35 -11.36 -0.73 -5.96
CA ALA A 35 -11.65 -1.49 -7.18
C ALA A 35 -10.44 -2.32 -7.63
N ALA A 36 -9.23 -1.74 -7.60
CA ALA A 36 -8.01 -2.46 -7.95
C ALA A 36 -7.70 -3.59 -6.96
N ALA A 37 -7.97 -3.41 -5.67
CA ALA A 37 -7.86 -4.47 -4.66
C ALA A 37 -8.90 -5.58 -4.88
N ALA A 38 -10.16 -5.22 -5.16
CA ALA A 38 -11.22 -6.18 -5.46
C ALA A 38 -10.92 -7.00 -6.73
N ALA A 39 -10.29 -6.37 -7.73
CA ALA A 39 -9.84 -7.02 -8.96
C ALA A 39 -8.53 -7.81 -8.82
N GLY A 40 -7.93 -7.89 -7.62
CA GLY A 40 -6.66 -8.60 -7.39
C GLY A 40 -5.41 -7.93 -7.97
N LYS A 41 -5.51 -6.69 -8.48
CA LYS A 41 -4.35 -5.93 -9.01
C LYS A 41 -3.44 -5.40 -7.91
N ILE A 42 -4.01 -5.11 -6.74
CA ILE A 42 -3.27 -4.78 -5.51
C ILE A 42 -3.40 -5.97 -4.58
N PRO A 43 -2.30 -6.63 -4.18
CA PRO A 43 -2.36 -7.72 -3.23
C PRO A 43 -2.80 -7.18 -1.86
N THR A 44 -3.85 -7.78 -1.30
CA THR A 44 -4.35 -7.42 0.02
C THR A 44 -4.33 -8.61 0.96
N LEU A 45 -3.81 -8.38 2.17
CA LEU A 45 -3.98 -9.25 3.32
C LEU A 45 -5.23 -8.80 4.07
N ASN A 46 -6.22 -9.67 4.17
CA ASN A 46 -7.43 -9.42 4.94
C ASN A 46 -7.16 -9.86 6.38
N VAL A 47 -6.89 -8.89 7.27
CA VAL A 47 -6.76 -9.13 8.70
C VAL A 47 -8.04 -8.66 9.38
N SER A 48 -8.95 -9.60 9.62
CA SER A 48 -10.31 -9.30 10.09
C SER A 48 -11.02 -8.31 9.14
N ARG A 49 -11.53 -7.18 9.65
CA ARG A 49 -12.21 -6.15 8.86
C ARG A 49 -11.25 -5.20 8.12
N LYS A 50 -9.94 -5.35 8.28
CA LYS A 50 -8.93 -4.47 7.68
C LYS A 50 -8.33 -5.09 6.42
N LYS A 51 -8.19 -4.26 5.38
CA LYS A 51 -7.45 -4.57 4.16
C LYS A 51 -6.09 -3.92 4.23
N ASP A 52 -5.06 -4.72 4.42
CA ASP A 52 -3.68 -4.27 4.45
C ASP A 52 -2.94 -4.71 3.20
N VAL A 53 -1.94 -3.94 2.78
CA VAL A 53 -1.12 -4.19 1.61
C VAL A 53 0.31 -4.48 2.07
N PRO A 54 0.95 -5.54 1.58
CA PRO A 54 2.36 -5.82 1.87
C PRO A 54 3.26 -4.68 1.40
N CYS A 55 4.08 -4.13 2.30
CA CYS A 55 5.06 -3.11 1.97
C CYS A 55 6.13 -3.63 1.02
N SER A 56 6.47 -4.93 1.07
CA SER A 56 7.41 -5.57 0.14
C SER A 56 6.96 -5.43 -1.32
N TRP A 57 5.67 -5.64 -1.59
CA TRP A 57 5.10 -5.46 -2.91
C TRP A 57 5.06 -3.98 -3.32
N LEU A 58 4.65 -3.08 -2.41
CA LEU A 58 4.66 -1.64 -2.68
C LEU A 58 6.07 -1.13 -2.99
N ARG A 59 7.08 -1.54 -2.23
CA ARG A 59 8.48 -1.17 -2.46
C ARG A 59 8.94 -1.61 -3.84
N ASN A 60 8.67 -2.86 -4.22
CA ASN A 60 8.99 -3.37 -5.56
C ASN A 60 8.29 -2.54 -6.66
N LYS A 61 6.98 -2.31 -6.53
CA LYS A 61 6.22 -1.51 -7.51
C LYS A 61 6.66 -0.06 -7.64
N LEU A 62 7.18 0.52 -6.57
CA LEU A 62 7.66 1.90 -6.53
C LEU A 62 9.17 2.01 -6.83
N GLY A 63 9.86 0.91 -7.12
CA GLY A 63 11.32 0.90 -7.35
C GLY A 63 12.14 1.21 -6.10
N LEU A 64 11.57 1.05 -4.90
CA LEU A 64 12.26 1.24 -3.63
C LEU A 64 13.04 -0.04 -3.29
N LYS A 65 14.36 0.08 -3.08
CA LYS A 65 15.21 -1.03 -2.62
C LYS A 65 14.65 -1.62 -1.33
N GLN A 66 14.55 -2.96 -1.27
CA GLN A 66 14.18 -3.65 -0.02
C GLN A 66 15.25 -3.33 1.04
N PRO A 67 14.87 -3.02 2.30
CA PRO A 67 15.82 -3.13 3.40
C PRO A 67 16.26 -4.60 3.48
N THR A 68 17.54 -4.84 3.21
CA THR A 68 18.24 -6.11 3.49
C THR A 68 18.28 -6.38 4.98
#